data_AF-A0A409VX74-F1
#
_entry.id   AF-A0A409VX74-F1
#
_cell.length_a   1.000
_cell.length_b   1.000
_cell.length_c   1.000
_cell.angle_alpha   90.00
_cell.angle_beta   90.00
_cell.angle_gamma   90.00
#
_symmetry.space_group_name_H-M   'P 1'
#
loop_
_entity.id
_entity.type
_entity.pdbx_description
1 polymer ?
#
loop_
_entity_poly.entity_id
_entity_poly.type
_entity_poly.pdbx_seq_one_letter_code
_entity_poly.pdbx_strand_id
1 'polypeptide(L)'
;MTSLPHKLPQRLQHLAHVVSAYDMCLKLEDSLQLAPNNGDDIGKFLIYIRILGYLIHHVPTEIGLDNISQEINSCHDNSTILALGQMYYDHYIMAFQPNRCLTPTPPDDASPPSFDTIQDMINVTFQETPQSYAQAKAYALIRDRYHCVVTGAYDASSVGTIQELRAIFESDPNARLGSTQCAHIFPASTNSSTEPGSAKQEYASTLWAIMHHFGYENLPDELNGSKVHRLENVMTLTPQFHIYFNKLDIWFVATNKLNRYMLESHFPGFLCGYPEFVTFTTSDLENLPVPSPTYLAIHAACAKVAQLSGAAECINKHYQDMEEAMTFDLNGVSADTSEHY
;
A
#
# COMPACT_ATOMS: atom_id res chain seq x y z
N MET A 1 -10.05 7.99 14.31
CA MET A 1 -10.65 6.64 14.31
C MET A 1 -12.18 6.70 14.27
N THR A 2 -12.85 5.83 13.50
CA THR A 2 -14.31 5.87 13.25
C THR A 2 -14.99 4.65 13.88
N SER A 3 -16.03 4.85 14.71
CA SER A 3 -16.80 3.74 15.31
C SER A 3 -17.48 2.87 14.25
N LEU A 4 -17.65 1.58 14.52
CA LEU A 4 -18.33 0.69 13.57
C LEU A 4 -19.77 1.16 13.35
N PRO A 5 -20.26 1.16 12.10
CA PRO A 5 -21.67 1.44 11.82
C PRO A 5 -22.60 0.48 12.59
N HIS A 6 -23.63 0.98 13.25
CA HIS A 6 -24.59 0.12 13.97
C HIS A 6 -25.35 -0.87 13.09
N LYS A 7 -25.29 -0.71 11.76
CA LYS A 7 -25.93 -1.61 10.80
C LYS A 7 -24.94 -1.97 9.70
N LEU A 8 -24.93 -3.25 9.32
CA LEU A 8 -24.28 -3.70 8.10
C LEU A 8 -24.92 -3.08 6.86
N PRO A 9 -24.19 -2.99 5.73
CA PRO A 9 -24.76 -2.61 4.45
C PRO A 9 -25.89 -3.57 4.07
N GLN A 10 -26.94 -3.07 3.41
CA GLN A 10 -28.13 -3.86 3.06
C GLN A 10 -27.78 -5.16 2.32
N ARG A 11 -26.74 -5.13 1.49
CA ARG A 11 -26.23 -6.31 0.76
C ARG A 11 -25.76 -7.46 1.67
N LEU A 12 -25.39 -7.20 2.93
CA LEU A 12 -24.84 -8.19 3.86
C LEU A 12 -25.84 -8.64 4.93
N GLN A 13 -26.93 -7.89 5.15
CA GLN A 13 -27.87 -8.13 6.24
C GLN A 13 -28.63 -9.47 6.14
N HIS A 14 -28.66 -10.10 4.96
CA HIS A 14 -29.32 -11.40 4.76
C HIS A 14 -28.42 -12.60 5.07
N LEU A 15 -27.11 -12.38 5.29
CA LEU A 15 -26.12 -13.41 5.56
C LEU A 15 -25.97 -13.59 7.07
N ALA A 16 -26.64 -14.61 7.64
CA ALA A 16 -26.74 -14.80 9.09
C ALA A 16 -25.37 -14.94 9.78
N HIS A 17 -24.41 -15.63 9.16
CA HIS A 17 -23.06 -15.79 9.71
C HIS A 17 -22.28 -14.46 9.72
N VAL A 18 -22.46 -13.63 8.68
CA VAL A 18 -21.85 -12.29 8.61
C VAL A 18 -22.44 -11.35 9.66
N VAL A 19 -23.77 -11.37 9.82
CA VAL A 19 -24.47 -10.57 10.84
C VAL A 19 -24.00 -10.97 12.24
N SER A 20 -23.92 -12.27 12.52
CA SER A 20 -23.43 -12.79 13.81
C SER A 20 -22.01 -12.31 14.11
N ALA A 21 -21.09 -12.45 13.15
CA ALA A 21 -19.71 -11.99 13.30
C ALA A 21 -19.62 -10.48 13.56
N TYR A 22 -20.38 -9.69 12.81
CA TYR A 22 -20.39 -8.24 12.98
C TYR A 22 -20.99 -7.79 14.31
N ASP A 23 -22.06 -8.46 14.78
CA ASP A 23 -22.65 -8.20 16.09
C ASP A 23 -21.68 -8.50 17.24
N MET A 24 -20.80 -9.51 17.08
CA MET A 24 -19.71 -9.76 18.03
C MET A 24 -18.72 -8.59 18.06
N CYS A 25 -18.33 -8.07 16.90
CA CYS A 25 -17.47 -6.89 16.81
C CYS A 25 -18.10 -5.65 17.46
N LEU A 26 -19.38 -5.38 17.18
CA LEU A 26 -20.11 -4.24 17.76
C LEU A 26 -20.20 -4.33 19.28
N LYS A 27 -20.60 -5.49 19.82
CA LYS A 27 -20.72 -5.69 21.28
C LYS A 27 -19.39 -5.49 21.99
N LEU A 28 -18.31 -5.99 21.41
CA LEU A 28 -16.98 -5.83 21.99
C LEU A 28 -16.48 -4.39 21.88
N GLU A 29 -16.73 -3.71 20.76
CA GLU A 29 -16.42 -2.28 20.63
C GLU A 29 -17.16 -1.45 21.68
N ASP A 30 -18.47 -1.65 21.85
CA ASP A 30 -19.29 -0.94 22.85
C ASP A 30 -18.74 -1.18 24.27
N SER A 31 -18.38 -2.43 24.59
CA SER A 31 -17.79 -2.78 25.88
C SER A 31 -16.45 -2.10 26.12
N LEU A 32 -15.61 -1.96 25.09
CA LEU A 32 -14.30 -1.30 25.19
C LEU A 32 -14.43 0.22 25.32
N GLN A 33 -15.43 0.83 24.66
CA GLN A 33 -15.69 2.27 24.78
C GLN A 33 -16.19 2.67 26.17
N LEU A 34 -16.89 1.77 26.87
CA LEU A 34 -17.39 1.99 28.23
C LEU A 34 -16.35 1.65 29.31
N ALA A 35 -15.26 0.97 28.97
CA ALA A 35 -14.24 0.57 29.93
C ALA A 35 -13.48 1.79 30.48
N PRO A 36 -13.16 1.81 31.79
CA PRO A 36 -12.35 2.89 32.37
C PRO A 36 -10.97 2.90 31.70
N ASN A 37 -10.54 4.09 31.26
CA ASN A 37 -9.34 4.25 30.46
C ASN A 37 -8.08 4.06 31.35
N ASN A 38 -7.61 2.82 31.44
CA ASN A 38 -6.53 2.42 32.35
C ASN A 38 -5.13 2.40 31.68
N GLY A 39 -5.02 2.77 30.39
CA GLY A 39 -3.74 2.81 29.66
C GLY A 39 -3.88 2.64 28.13
N ASP A 40 -2.75 2.54 27.42
CA ASP A 40 -2.63 2.45 25.95
C ASP A 40 -3.34 1.24 25.32
N ASP A 41 -3.56 0.17 26.10
CA ASP A 41 -4.09 -1.09 25.58
C ASP A 41 -5.52 -0.97 25.05
N ILE A 42 -6.37 -0.14 25.67
CA ILE A 42 -7.76 0.04 25.22
C ILE A 42 -7.82 0.69 23.83
N GLY A 43 -6.94 1.65 23.56
CA GLY A 43 -6.83 2.27 22.24
C GLY A 43 -6.48 1.26 21.16
N LYS A 44 -5.50 0.38 21.44
CA LYS A 44 -5.10 -0.71 20.52
C LYS A 44 -6.23 -1.72 20.32
N PHE A 45 -6.91 -2.14 21.39
CA PHE A 45 -8.03 -3.07 21.30
C PHE A 45 -9.19 -2.52 20.48
N LEU A 46 -9.48 -1.22 20.58
CA LEU A 46 -10.46 -0.55 19.72
C LEU A 46 -10.04 -0.59 18.25
N ILE A 47 -8.75 -0.40 17.95
CA ILE A 47 -8.24 -0.53 16.57
C ILE A 47 -8.43 -1.98 16.08
N TYR A 48 -8.02 -2.98 16.86
CA TYR A 48 -8.09 -4.39 16.47
C TYR A 48 -9.52 -4.85 16.19
N ILE A 49 -10.47 -4.51 17.07
CA ILE A 49 -11.87 -4.90 16.84
C ILE A 49 -12.48 -4.18 15.64
N ARG A 50 -12.10 -2.91 15.41
CA ARG A 50 -12.57 -2.16 14.24
C ARG A 50 -11.97 -2.66 12.95
N ILE A 51 -10.74 -3.17 12.96
CA ILE A 51 -10.15 -3.83 11.78
C ILE A 51 -11.03 -4.98 11.34
N LEU A 52 -11.41 -5.87 12.27
CA LEU A 52 -12.30 -7.00 11.96
C LEU A 52 -13.66 -6.54 11.45
N GLY A 53 -14.26 -5.55 12.12
CA GLY A 53 -15.54 -4.99 11.70
C GLY A 53 -15.47 -4.38 10.30
N TYR A 54 -14.48 -3.55 9.99
CA TYR A 54 -14.34 -2.93 8.67
C TYR A 54 -13.88 -3.91 7.57
N LEU A 55 -13.18 -4.99 7.92
CA LEU A 55 -12.89 -6.07 6.97
C LEU A 55 -14.19 -6.71 6.46
N ILE A 56 -15.20 -6.91 7.31
CA ILE A 56 -16.53 -7.39 6.86
C ILE A 56 -17.16 -6.43 5.83
N HIS A 57 -16.92 -5.12 5.93
CA HIS A 57 -17.44 -4.14 4.96
C HIS A 57 -16.65 -4.10 3.65
N HIS A 58 -15.33 -4.30 3.72
CA HIS A 58 -14.40 -3.88 2.67
C HIS A 58 -13.50 -4.97 2.09
N VAL A 59 -13.51 -6.19 2.64
CA VAL A 59 -12.78 -7.32 2.04
C VAL A 59 -13.22 -7.50 0.58
N PRO A 60 -12.27 -7.64 -0.37
CA PRO A 60 -12.56 -7.50 -1.79
C PRO A 60 -13.26 -8.72 -2.42
N THR A 61 -13.40 -9.84 -1.70
CA THR A 61 -13.95 -11.10 -2.22
C THR A 61 -15.03 -11.67 -1.32
N GLU A 62 -15.97 -12.42 -1.91
CA GLU A 62 -16.99 -13.16 -1.15
C GLU A 62 -16.35 -14.28 -0.31
N ILE A 63 -15.33 -14.96 -0.85
CA ILE A 63 -14.55 -15.98 -0.14
C ILE A 63 -13.91 -15.37 1.11
N GLY A 64 -13.27 -14.20 0.98
CA GLY A 64 -12.65 -13.51 2.12
C GLY A 64 -13.69 -13.06 3.16
N LEU A 65 -14.85 -12.58 2.73
CA LEU A 65 -15.96 -12.23 3.62
C LEU A 65 -16.45 -13.42 4.44
N ASP A 66 -16.68 -14.55 3.77
CA ASP A 66 -17.14 -15.77 4.43
C ASP A 66 -16.10 -16.28 5.42
N ASN A 67 -14.85 -16.33 4.99
CA ASN A 67 -13.73 -16.80 5.79
C ASN A 67 -13.49 -15.94 7.05
N ILE A 68 -13.43 -14.60 6.90
CA ILE A 68 -13.30 -13.68 8.06
C ILE A 68 -14.48 -13.82 9.01
N SER A 69 -15.69 -13.92 8.47
CA SER A 69 -16.90 -14.08 9.30
C SER A 69 -16.88 -15.39 10.08
N GLN A 70 -16.40 -16.48 9.46
CA GLN A 70 -16.24 -17.77 10.13
C GLN A 70 -15.17 -17.73 11.22
N GLU A 71 -14.03 -17.09 10.98
CA GLU A 71 -12.97 -16.93 11.99
C GLU A 71 -13.49 -16.18 13.22
N ILE A 72 -14.17 -15.04 13.01
CA ILE A 72 -14.74 -14.24 14.10
C ILE A 72 -15.76 -15.06 14.90
N ASN A 73 -16.67 -15.77 14.22
CA ASN A 73 -17.66 -16.62 14.88
C ASN A 73 -17.02 -17.83 15.62
N SER A 74 -15.81 -18.22 15.24
CA SER A 74 -15.07 -19.33 15.87
C SER A 74 -14.29 -18.89 17.11
N CYS A 75 -14.15 -17.58 17.36
CA CYS A 75 -13.54 -17.06 18.58
C CYS A 75 -14.42 -17.39 19.80
N HIS A 76 -13.81 -17.92 20.86
CA HIS A 76 -14.54 -18.36 22.05
C HIS A 76 -14.70 -17.27 23.11
N ASP A 77 -13.89 -16.21 23.05
CA ASP A 77 -13.93 -15.09 23.99
C ASP A 77 -13.40 -13.79 23.37
N ASN A 78 -13.50 -12.69 24.12
CA ASN A 78 -13.03 -11.38 23.68
C ASN A 78 -11.52 -11.36 23.40
N SER A 79 -10.72 -12.17 24.11
CA SER A 79 -9.27 -12.19 23.95
C SER A 79 -8.85 -12.78 22.61
N THR A 80 -9.53 -13.84 22.17
CA THR A 80 -9.29 -14.47 20.87
C THR A 80 -9.77 -13.62 19.70
N ILE A 81 -10.86 -12.88 19.86
CA ILE A 81 -11.28 -11.89 18.86
C ILE A 81 -10.22 -10.78 18.74
N LEU A 82 -9.70 -10.26 19.85
CA LEU A 82 -8.67 -9.22 19.83
C LEU A 82 -7.36 -9.73 19.23
N ALA A 83 -6.96 -10.96 19.53
CA ALA A 83 -5.77 -11.58 18.92
C ALA A 83 -5.92 -11.74 17.40
N LEU A 84 -7.13 -12.09 16.92
CA LEU A 84 -7.42 -12.12 15.48
C LEU A 84 -7.29 -10.73 14.86
N GLY A 85 -7.87 -9.70 15.49
CA GLY A 85 -7.76 -8.31 15.02
C GLY A 85 -6.32 -7.80 15.03
N GLN A 86 -5.53 -8.19 16.03
CA GLN A 86 -4.10 -7.90 16.10
C GLN A 86 -3.36 -8.58 14.95
N MET A 87 -3.66 -9.85 14.62
CA MET A 87 -3.01 -10.55 13.51
C MET A 87 -3.22 -9.81 12.18
N TYR A 88 -4.44 -9.33 11.90
CA TYR A 88 -4.70 -8.51 10.71
C TYR A 88 -4.01 -7.13 10.77
N TYR A 89 -3.94 -6.48 11.94
CA TYR A 89 -3.16 -5.25 12.10
C TYR A 89 -1.69 -5.49 11.77
N ASP A 90 -1.09 -6.49 12.44
CA ASP A 90 0.33 -6.76 12.40
C ASP A 90 0.77 -7.25 11.02
N HIS A 91 -0.04 -8.03 10.30
CA HIS A 91 0.36 -8.72 9.06
C HIS A 91 -0.32 -8.27 7.78
N TYR A 92 -1.53 -7.71 7.84
CA TYR A 92 -2.18 -7.15 6.65
C TYR A 92 -1.97 -5.64 6.56
N ILE A 93 -2.36 -4.87 7.58
CA ILE A 93 -2.26 -3.41 7.53
C ILE A 93 -0.80 -2.94 7.49
N MET A 94 0.04 -3.48 8.37
CA MET A 94 1.46 -3.13 8.42
C MET A 94 2.25 -3.60 7.19
N ALA A 95 1.73 -4.54 6.38
CA ALA A 95 2.43 -5.00 5.17
C ALA A 95 2.43 -3.93 4.07
N PHE A 96 1.40 -3.08 4.04
CA PHE A 96 1.31 -1.99 3.08
C PHE A 96 1.89 -0.68 3.59
N GLN A 97 2.48 -0.67 4.78
CA GLN A 97 3.09 0.52 5.37
C GLN A 97 4.59 0.59 5.06
N PRO A 98 5.10 1.76 4.61
CA PRO A 98 6.44 1.89 4.06
C PRO A 98 7.57 1.71 5.10
N ASN A 99 7.31 1.92 6.39
CA ASN A 99 8.37 2.12 7.39
C ASN A 99 8.71 0.89 8.27
N ARG A 100 8.39 -0.34 7.87
CA ARG A 100 8.88 -1.54 8.60
C ARG A 100 10.40 -1.74 8.50
N CYS A 101 11.06 -1.01 7.60
CA CYS A 101 12.51 -1.00 7.51
C CYS A 101 12.97 0.45 7.62
N LEU A 102 13.79 0.76 8.64
CA LEU A 102 14.63 1.97 8.76
C LEU A 102 15.67 2.09 7.63
N THR A 103 15.42 1.42 6.50
CA THR A 103 16.22 1.54 5.31
C THR A 103 15.50 2.58 4.48
N PRO A 104 16.12 3.74 4.20
CA PRO A 104 15.75 4.52 3.04
C PRO A 104 15.52 3.53 1.89
N THR A 105 14.49 3.76 1.07
CA THR A 105 14.49 3.22 -0.30
C THR A 105 15.94 3.28 -0.77
N PRO A 106 16.58 2.14 -1.13
CA PRO A 106 17.99 2.15 -1.46
C PRO A 106 18.23 3.32 -2.40
N PRO A 107 19.30 4.11 -2.17
CA PRO A 107 19.56 5.26 -3.01
C PRO A 107 19.43 4.84 -4.47
N ASP A 108 19.03 5.78 -5.33
CA ASP A 108 19.02 5.71 -6.80
C ASP A 108 20.47 5.45 -7.35
N ASP A 109 21.28 4.58 -6.73
CA ASP A 109 22.68 4.28 -7.05
C ASP A 109 22.82 3.41 -8.30
N ALA A 110 21.73 2.82 -8.76
CA ALA A 110 21.67 2.25 -10.09
C ALA A 110 21.33 3.38 -11.07
N SER A 111 22.36 3.95 -11.70
CA SER A 111 22.18 4.76 -12.89
C SER A 111 21.17 4.05 -13.81
N PRO A 112 20.06 4.71 -14.19
CA PRO A 112 19.20 4.12 -15.19
C PRO A 112 20.05 3.79 -16.41
N PRO A 113 19.79 2.66 -17.09
CA PRO A 113 20.50 2.37 -18.32
C PRO A 113 20.36 3.58 -19.25
N SER A 114 21.51 4.13 -19.67
CA SER A 114 21.58 5.26 -20.58
C SER A 114 21.13 4.78 -21.94
N PHE A 115 19.93 5.14 -22.35
CA PHE A 115 19.45 4.89 -23.70
C PHE A 115 19.39 6.21 -24.44
N ASP A 116 19.99 6.23 -25.63
CA ASP A 116 20.12 7.43 -26.45
C ASP A 116 18.82 7.72 -27.23
N THR A 117 17.99 6.70 -27.45
CA THR A 117 16.70 6.80 -28.16
C THR A 117 15.59 5.98 -27.50
N ILE A 118 14.33 6.31 -27.77
CA ILE A 118 13.18 5.50 -27.34
C ILE A 118 13.26 4.09 -27.96
N GLN A 119 13.80 3.98 -29.17
CA GLN A 119 13.91 2.72 -29.90
C GLN A 119 14.95 1.77 -29.29
N ASP A 120 16.05 2.30 -28.75
CA ASP A 120 17.05 1.51 -28.02
C ASP A 120 16.47 0.91 -26.72
N MET A 121 15.52 1.62 -26.08
CA MET A 121 14.79 1.11 -24.91
C MET A 121 13.79 0.01 -25.27
N ILE A 122 13.04 0.18 -26.36
CA ILE A 122 12.04 -0.78 -26.82
C ILE A 122 12.70 -2.07 -27.33
N ASN A 123 13.89 -1.96 -27.93
CA ASN A 123 14.67 -3.09 -28.44
C ASN A 123 15.33 -3.93 -27.32
N VAL A 124 15.34 -3.45 -26.06
CA VAL A 124 15.60 -4.34 -24.93
C VAL A 124 14.41 -5.28 -24.84
N THR A 125 14.59 -6.48 -25.37
CA THR A 125 13.57 -7.52 -25.36
C THR A 125 13.04 -7.71 -23.93
N PHE A 126 11.81 -7.29 -23.67
CA PHE A 126 11.07 -7.51 -22.42
C PHE A 126 10.70 -8.99 -22.29
N GLN A 127 11.69 -9.88 -22.31
CA GLN A 127 11.47 -11.33 -22.25
C GLN A 127 11.37 -11.86 -20.82
N GLU A 128 11.78 -11.06 -19.82
CA GLU A 128 11.82 -11.49 -18.43
C GLU A 128 11.19 -10.44 -17.50
N THR A 129 10.49 -10.91 -16.47
CA THR A 129 10.02 -10.08 -15.36
C THR A 129 11.19 -9.26 -14.81
N PRO A 130 11.02 -7.94 -14.53
CA PRO A 130 12.07 -7.14 -13.91
C PRO A 130 12.60 -7.84 -12.65
N GLN A 131 13.93 -7.90 -12.50
CA GLN A 131 14.58 -8.55 -11.37
C GLN A 131 15.04 -7.55 -10.30
N SER A 132 14.92 -6.24 -10.57
CA SER A 132 15.31 -5.18 -9.66
C SER A 132 14.41 -3.96 -9.75
N TYR A 133 14.49 -3.10 -8.74
CA TYR A 133 13.78 -1.81 -8.72
C TYR A 133 14.15 -0.94 -9.93
N ALA A 134 15.43 -0.88 -10.30
CA ALA A 134 15.90 -0.07 -11.43
C ALA A 134 15.30 -0.55 -12.76
N GLN A 135 15.23 -1.88 -12.98
CA GLN A 135 14.57 -2.44 -14.16
C GLN A 135 13.06 -2.17 -14.14
N ALA A 136 12.41 -2.33 -12.99
CA ALA A 136 10.98 -2.05 -12.86
C ALA A 136 10.66 -0.57 -13.16
N LYS A 137 11.49 0.36 -12.67
CA LYS A 137 11.37 1.81 -12.94
C LYS A 137 11.52 2.09 -14.43
N ALA A 138 12.55 1.54 -15.08
CA ALA A 138 12.75 1.72 -16.51
C ALA A 138 11.57 1.19 -17.34
N TYR A 139 11.06 0.00 -17.02
CA TYR A 139 9.95 -0.62 -17.76
C TYR A 139 8.63 0.10 -17.51
N ALA A 140 8.37 0.53 -16.27
CA ALA A 140 7.19 1.31 -15.91
C ALA A 140 7.18 2.67 -16.62
N LEU A 141 8.34 3.33 -16.73
CA LEU A 141 8.46 4.57 -17.52
C LEU A 141 8.09 4.34 -18.98
N ILE A 142 8.58 3.26 -19.62
CA ILE A 142 8.24 2.97 -21.02
C ILE A 142 6.72 2.72 -21.16
N ARG A 143 6.16 1.85 -20.31
CA ARG A 143 4.71 1.56 -20.30
C ARG A 143 3.88 2.82 -20.13
N ASP A 144 4.25 3.68 -19.19
CA ASP A 144 3.54 4.90 -18.81
C ASP A 144 3.90 6.09 -19.73
N ARG A 145 4.62 5.82 -20.83
CA ARG A 145 5.09 6.82 -21.82
C ARG A 145 5.88 7.96 -21.17
N TYR A 146 6.65 7.65 -20.14
CA TYR A 146 7.46 8.57 -19.34
C TYR A 146 6.65 9.61 -18.59
N HIS A 147 5.41 9.30 -18.23
CA HIS A 147 4.54 10.16 -17.43
C HIS A 147 4.21 9.55 -16.08
N CYS A 148 3.96 10.40 -15.10
CA CYS A 148 3.15 10.03 -13.95
C CYS A 148 1.74 9.66 -14.43
N VAL A 149 1.28 8.44 -14.11
CA VAL A 149 -0.02 7.93 -14.55
C VAL A 149 -1.21 8.68 -13.99
N VAL A 150 -1.00 9.47 -12.92
CA VAL A 150 -2.06 10.25 -12.26
C VAL A 150 -2.05 11.71 -12.72
N THR A 151 -0.89 12.38 -12.71
CA THR A 151 -0.82 13.82 -12.97
C THR A 151 -0.58 14.16 -14.44
N GLY A 152 -0.12 13.20 -15.24
CA GLY A 152 0.34 13.43 -16.60
C GLY A 152 1.59 14.29 -16.68
N ALA A 153 2.38 14.42 -15.60
CA ALA A 153 3.66 15.10 -15.64
C ALA A 153 4.72 14.17 -16.26
N TYR A 154 5.50 14.68 -17.20
CA TYR A 154 6.66 14.01 -17.78
C TYR A 154 7.76 13.82 -16.73
N ASP A 155 8.44 12.69 -16.79
CA ASP A 155 9.62 12.42 -15.98
C ASP A 155 10.79 13.32 -16.40
N ALA A 156 11.24 14.15 -15.46
CA ALA A 156 12.28 15.15 -15.67
C ALA A 156 13.61 14.54 -16.11
N SER A 157 13.99 13.38 -15.55
CA SER A 157 15.23 12.71 -15.91
C SER A 157 15.17 12.24 -17.36
N SER A 158 14.06 11.61 -17.75
CA SER A 158 13.86 11.07 -19.09
C SER A 158 13.87 12.18 -20.16
N VAL A 159 13.20 13.31 -19.91
CA VAL A 159 13.25 14.50 -20.80
C VAL A 159 14.66 15.12 -20.87
N GLY A 160 15.41 15.05 -19.77
CA GLY A 160 16.79 15.50 -19.68
C GLY A 160 17.78 14.62 -20.47
N THR A 161 17.45 13.36 -20.74
CA THR A 161 18.35 12.41 -21.39
C THR A 161 17.94 12.08 -22.83
N ILE A 162 16.64 11.91 -23.10
CA ILE A 162 16.13 11.41 -24.39
C ILE A 162 15.75 12.59 -25.29
N GLN A 163 16.49 12.78 -26.39
CA GLN A 163 16.31 13.93 -27.29
C GLN A 163 14.91 13.96 -27.95
N GLU A 164 14.39 12.81 -28.36
CA GLU A 164 13.06 12.66 -28.97
C GLU A 164 11.95 13.08 -28.00
N LEU A 165 12.04 12.63 -26.75
CA LEU A 165 11.09 12.97 -25.70
C LEU A 165 11.15 14.47 -25.35
N ARG A 166 12.35 15.07 -25.34
CA ARG A 166 12.51 16.51 -25.17
C ARG A 166 11.82 17.30 -26.26
N ALA A 167 11.98 16.91 -27.52
CA ALA A 167 11.31 17.59 -28.64
C ALA A 167 9.78 17.50 -28.52
N ILE A 168 9.24 16.34 -28.11
CA ILE A 168 7.81 16.16 -27.84
C ILE A 168 7.36 17.10 -26.71
N PHE A 169 8.07 17.10 -25.59
CA PHE A 169 7.78 17.95 -24.43
C PHE A 169 7.77 19.45 -24.80
N GLU A 170 8.79 19.93 -25.51
CA GLU A 170 8.92 21.33 -25.93
C GLU A 170 7.82 21.76 -26.93
N SER A 171 7.20 20.81 -27.63
CA SER A 171 6.11 21.09 -28.58
C SER A 171 4.73 21.24 -27.93
N ASP A 172 4.54 20.77 -26.70
CA ASP A 172 3.27 20.85 -25.97
C ASP A 172 3.30 21.96 -24.91
N PRO A 173 2.60 23.09 -25.12
CA PRO A 173 2.61 24.21 -24.17
C PRO A 173 1.94 23.90 -22.82
N ASN A 174 1.20 22.78 -22.71
CA ASN A 174 0.56 22.35 -21.48
C ASN A 174 1.33 21.23 -20.77
N ALA A 175 2.44 20.75 -21.35
CA ALA A 175 3.25 19.71 -20.77
C ALA A 175 3.82 20.18 -19.42
N ARG A 176 3.73 19.30 -18.43
CA ARG A 176 4.26 19.53 -17.09
C ARG A 176 5.46 18.63 -16.87
N LEU A 177 6.53 19.18 -16.31
CA LEU A 177 7.72 18.43 -15.94
C LEU A 177 7.68 18.12 -14.44
N GLY A 178 8.11 16.93 -14.03
CA GLY A 178 8.19 16.56 -12.63
C GLY A 178 9.17 15.41 -12.37
N SER A 179 9.61 15.28 -11.12
CA SER A 179 10.26 14.05 -10.67
C SER A 179 9.23 12.93 -10.61
N THR A 180 9.62 11.70 -10.98
CA THR A 180 8.78 10.51 -10.84
C THR A 180 9.50 9.40 -10.09
N GLN A 181 8.72 8.49 -9.53
CA GLN A 181 9.17 7.33 -8.77
C GLN A 181 8.42 6.08 -9.26
N CYS A 182 9.07 4.93 -9.15
CA CYS A 182 8.44 3.63 -9.36
C CYS A 182 7.76 3.22 -8.06
N ALA A 183 6.44 3.23 -8.05
CA ALA A 183 5.63 2.92 -6.88
C ALA A 183 5.11 1.49 -6.96
N HIS A 184 5.46 0.67 -5.97
CA HIS A 184 4.93 -0.67 -5.80
C HIS A 184 3.52 -0.63 -5.18
N ILE A 185 2.61 -1.50 -5.63
CA ILE A 185 1.30 -1.69 -4.98
C ILE A 185 1.45 -2.55 -3.73
N PHE A 186 2.04 -3.74 -3.89
CA PHE A 186 2.58 -4.53 -2.79
C PHE A 186 4.04 -4.12 -2.56
N PRO A 187 4.38 -3.51 -1.41
CA PRO A 187 5.72 -3.02 -1.16
C PRO A 187 6.78 -4.12 -1.30
N ALA A 188 7.95 -3.79 -1.86
CA ALA A 188 9.03 -4.78 -1.99
C ALA A 188 9.45 -5.40 -0.64
N SER A 189 9.26 -4.67 0.46
CA SER A 189 9.53 -5.14 1.83
C SER A 189 8.67 -6.35 2.22
N THR A 190 7.49 -6.55 1.63
CA THR A 190 6.63 -7.71 1.90
C THR A 190 7.24 -9.03 1.46
N ASN A 191 8.29 -9.00 0.65
CA ASN A 191 8.96 -10.18 0.06
C ASN A 191 10.45 -10.30 0.42
N SER A 192 10.93 -9.48 1.36
CA SER A 192 12.35 -9.39 1.69
C SER A 192 12.81 -10.41 2.74
N SER A 193 12.74 -11.70 2.44
CA SER A 193 13.46 -12.72 3.22
C SER A 193 14.42 -13.52 2.35
N THR A 194 15.71 -13.28 2.52
CA THR A 194 16.78 -14.12 1.94
C THR A 194 17.23 -15.22 2.89
N GLU A 195 16.81 -15.17 4.17
CA GLU A 195 17.26 -16.10 5.21
C GLU A 195 16.11 -17.00 5.70
N PRO A 196 16.25 -18.33 5.55
CA PRO A 196 15.31 -19.30 6.09
C PRO A 196 15.18 -19.20 7.62
N GLY A 197 13.94 -19.12 8.13
CA GLY A 197 13.63 -19.04 9.56
C GLY A 197 13.70 -17.63 10.16
N SER A 198 13.86 -16.58 9.35
CA SER A 198 13.86 -15.19 9.84
C SER A 198 12.44 -14.71 10.17
N ALA A 199 12.32 -13.77 11.12
CA ALA A 199 11.05 -13.10 11.44
C ALA A 199 10.40 -12.41 10.21
N LYS A 200 11.21 -11.99 9.23
CA LYS A 200 10.72 -11.46 7.94
C LYS A 200 10.07 -12.52 7.07
N GLN A 201 10.55 -13.76 7.09
CA GLN A 201 9.94 -14.86 6.35
C GLN A 201 8.62 -15.29 6.98
N GLU A 202 8.58 -15.43 8.32
CA GLU A 202 7.36 -15.75 9.04
C GLU A 202 6.28 -14.68 8.77
N TYR A 203 6.69 -13.41 8.79
CA TYR A 203 5.83 -12.29 8.43
C TYR A 203 5.21 -12.40 7.04
N ALA A 204 6.05 -12.61 6.02
CA ALA A 204 5.61 -12.77 4.64
C ALA A 204 4.70 -13.99 4.49
N SER A 205 4.98 -15.07 5.22
CA SER A 205 4.17 -16.29 5.21
C SER A 205 2.76 -16.02 5.75
N THR A 206 2.64 -15.26 6.85
CA THR A 206 1.32 -14.87 7.39
C THR A 206 0.57 -13.94 6.44
N LEU A 207 1.24 -12.97 5.82
CA LEU A 207 0.61 -12.13 4.79
C LEU A 207 0.04 -12.99 3.65
N TRP A 208 0.82 -13.96 3.17
CA TRP A 208 0.36 -14.87 2.10
C TRP A 208 -0.77 -15.80 2.54
N ALA A 209 -0.78 -16.24 3.79
CA ALA A 209 -1.90 -16.97 4.37
C ALA A 209 -3.17 -16.10 4.40
N ILE A 210 -3.07 -14.81 4.78
CA ILE A 210 -4.18 -13.86 4.72
C ILE A 210 -4.66 -13.67 3.27
N MET A 211 -3.75 -13.54 2.31
CA MET A 211 -4.12 -13.41 0.90
C MET A 211 -4.87 -14.65 0.39
N HIS A 212 -4.40 -15.85 0.73
CA HIS A 212 -5.10 -17.10 0.43
C HIS A 212 -6.49 -17.13 1.10
N HIS A 213 -6.58 -16.67 2.35
CA HIS A 213 -7.84 -16.56 3.08
C HIS A 213 -8.83 -15.59 2.43
N PHE A 214 -8.32 -14.54 1.77
CA PHE A 214 -9.11 -13.64 0.93
C PHE A 214 -9.41 -14.23 -0.46
N GLY A 215 -9.07 -15.49 -0.73
CA GLY A 215 -9.34 -16.17 -2.01
C GLY A 215 -8.30 -15.89 -3.10
N TYR A 216 -7.10 -15.44 -2.73
CA TYR A 216 -6.03 -15.11 -3.67
C TYR A 216 -4.88 -16.12 -3.63
N GLU A 217 -5.16 -17.36 -4.01
CA GLU A 217 -4.21 -18.49 -3.91
C GLU A 217 -2.94 -18.31 -4.76
N ASN A 218 -3.03 -17.58 -5.89
CA ASN A 218 -1.91 -17.41 -6.82
C ASN A 218 -0.96 -16.26 -6.48
N LEU A 219 -1.31 -15.38 -5.53
CA LEU A 219 -0.49 -14.19 -5.22
C LEU A 219 0.95 -14.51 -4.77
N PRO A 220 1.20 -15.55 -3.95
CA PRO A 220 2.56 -15.93 -3.60
C PRO A 220 3.39 -16.30 -4.83
N ASP A 221 2.81 -17.04 -5.78
CA ASP A 221 3.51 -17.40 -7.01
C ASP A 221 3.75 -16.20 -7.93
N GLU A 222 2.86 -15.21 -7.88
CA GLU A 222 2.94 -13.99 -8.68
C GLU A 222 3.92 -12.95 -8.16
N LEU A 223 4.09 -12.85 -6.83
CA LEU A 223 4.78 -11.70 -6.21
C LEU A 223 6.01 -12.08 -5.38
N ASN A 224 6.19 -13.34 -4.98
CA ASN A 224 7.30 -13.71 -4.10
C ASN A 224 8.68 -13.52 -4.78
N GLY A 225 9.69 -13.17 -3.97
CA GLY A 225 11.05 -12.91 -4.43
C GLY A 225 11.13 -11.73 -5.41
N SER A 226 11.90 -11.90 -6.49
CA SER A 226 12.11 -10.85 -7.50
C SER A 226 10.85 -10.52 -8.31
N LYS A 227 9.84 -11.41 -8.32
CA LYS A 227 8.59 -11.19 -9.06
C LYS A 227 7.78 -10.01 -8.53
N VAL A 228 8.07 -9.52 -7.33
CA VAL A 228 7.48 -8.27 -6.77
C VAL A 228 7.73 -7.06 -7.68
N HIS A 229 8.75 -7.12 -8.54
CA HIS A 229 9.10 -6.07 -9.50
C HIS A 229 8.34 -6.17 -10.83
N ARG A 230 7.41 -7.12 -10.99
CA ARG A 230 6.56 -7.23 -12.18
C ARG A 230 5.76 -5.94 -12.44
N LEU A 231 5.50 -5.65 -13.71
CA LEU A 231 4.84 -4.41 -14.13
C LEU A 231 3.43 -4.24 -13.57
N GLU A 232 2.72 -5.34 -13.38
CA GLU A 232 1.38 -5.35 -12.78
C GLU A 232 1.38 -4.90 -11.32
N ASN A 233 2.53 -4.92 -10.64
CA ASN A 233 2.71 -4.47 -9.27
C ASN A 233 3.35 -3.07 -9.17
N VAL A 234 3.67 -2.39 -10.28
CA VAL A 234 4.35 -1.09 -10.23
C VAL A 234 3.71 -0.02 -11.12
N MET A 235 3.80 1.23 -10.70
CA MET A 235 3.32 2.40 -11.45
C MET A 235 4.24 3.61 -11.31
N THR A 236 4.32 4.44 -12.36
CA THR A 236 5.07 5.71 -12.33
C THR A 236 4.22 6.78 -11.64
N LEU A 237 4.65 7.27 -10.48
CA LEU A 237 3.96 8.31 -9.69
C LEU A 237 4.86 9.50 -9.43
N THR A 238 4.27 10.68 -9.19
CA THR A 238 5.03 11.80 -8.59
C THR A 238 5.31 11.49 -7.11
N PRO A 239 6.43 12.01 -6.54
CA PRO A 239 6.77 11.77 -5.14
C PRO A 239 5.64 12.07 -4.16
N GLN A 240 4.93 13.19 -4.35
CA GLN A 240 3.85 13.56 -3.44
C GLN A 240 2.68 12.57 -3.46
N PHE A 241 2.27 12.12 -4.65
CA PHE A 241 1.17 11.16 -4.77
C PHE A 241 1.60 9.78 -4.26
N HIS A 242 2.86 9.39 -4.52
CA HIS A 242 3.44 8.15 -3.99
C HIS A 242 3.46 8.13 -2.46
N ILE A 243 3.79 9.24 -1.80
CA ILE A 243 3.72 9.37 -0.34
C ILE A 243 2.30 9.09 0.16
N TYR A 244 1.28 9.72 -0.43
CA TYR A 244 -0.11 9.52 -0.03
C TYR A 244 -0.59 8.09 -0.29
N PHE A 245 -0.19 7.50 -1.41
CA PHE A 245 -0.52 6.12 -1.75
C PHE A 245 0.08 5.12 -0.74
N ASN A 246 1.35 5.31 -0.36
CA ASN A 246 2.03 4.43 0.61
C ASN A 246 1.50 4.61 2.04
N LYS A 247 1.13 5.83 2.42
CA LYS A 247 0.51 6.11 3.72
C LYS A 247 -0.95 5.62 3.83
N LEU A 248 -1.48 5.03 2.76
CA LEU A 248 -2.88 4.61 2.65
C LEU A 248 -3.85 5.81 2.77
N ASP A 249 -3.41 7.01 2.42
CA ASP A 249 -4.24 8.21 2.45
C ASP A 249 -5.15 8.28 1.22
N ILE A 250 -4.67 7.77 0.07
CA ILE A 250 -5.36 7.70 -1.21
C ILE A 250 -5.31 6.26 -1.75
N TRP A 251 -6.35 5.84 -2.47
CA TRP A 251 -6.40 4.55 -3.16
C TRP A 251 -7.20 4.62 -4.47
N PHE A 252 -7.05 3.59 -5.30
CA PHE A 252 -7.72 3.44 -6.59
C PHE A 252 -8.91 2.49 -6.47
N VAL A 253 -10.12 2.94 -6.81
CA VAL A 253 -11.33 2.10 -6.82
C VAL A 253 -11.75 1.79 -8.24
N ALA A 254 -11.90 0.50 -8.56
CA ALA A 254 -12.29 0.05 -9.89
C ALA A 254 -13.66 0.65 -10.30
N THR A 255 -13.76 1.05 -11.56
CA THR A 255 -15.03 1.48 -12.17
C THR A 255 -15.60 0.36 -13.05
N ASN A 256 -16.75 0.61 -13.67
CA ASN A 256 -17.30 -0.28 -14.70
C ASN A 256 -16.53 -0.24 -16.04
N LYS A 257 -15.54 0.64 -16.18
CA LYS A 257 -14.67 0.71 -17.36
C LYS A 257 -13.34 0.04 -17.06
N LEU A 258 -12.92 -0.85 -17.97
CA LEU A 258 -11.66 -1.57 -17.88
C LEU A 258 -10.49 -0.61 -17.66
N ASN A 259 -9.62 -0.95 -16.71
CA ASN A 259 -8.41 -0.19 -16.32
C ASN A 259 -8.66 1.28 -15.93
N ARG A 260 -9.91 1.66 -15.65
CA ARG A 260 -10.27 2.98 -15.15
C ARG A 260 -10.67 2.89 -13.68
N TYR A 261 -10.10 3.78 -12.90
CA TYR A 261 -10.24 3.84 -11.46
C TYR A 261 -10.66 5.24 -11.03
N MET A 262 -11.51 5.32 -10.02
CA MET A 262 -11.81 6.53 -9.29
C MET A 262 -10.78 6.70 -8.17
N LEU A 263 -10.26 7.91 -8.00
CA LEU A 263 -9.42 8.21 -6.84
C LEU A 263 -10.31 8.48 -5.63
N GLU A 264 -10.05 7.76 -4.55
CA GLU A 264 -10.71 7.95 -3.26
C GLU A 264 -9.67 8.23 -2.17
N SER A 265 -10.10 8.91 -1.11
CA SER A 265 -9.28 9.27 0.03
C SER A 265 -10.15 9.34 1.28
N HIS A 266 -9.55 9.09 2.44
CA HIS A 266 -10.21 9.29 3.73
C HIS A 266 -10.41 10.79 4.04
N PHE A 267 -9.61 11.67 3.42
CA PHE A 267 -9.73 13.12 3.51
C PHE A 267 -9.65 13.76 2.10
N PRO A 268 -10.75 14.37 1.59
CA PRO A 268 -10.81 14.90 0.23
C PRO A 268 -9.71 15.90 -0.13
N GLY A 269 -9.12 16.58 0.86
CA GLY A 269 -8.01 17.52 0.62
C GLY A 269 -6.78 16.87 -0.01
N PHE A 270 -6.53 15.58 0.22
CA PHE A 270 -5.44 14.85 -0.44
C PHE A 270 -5.63 14.69 -1.95
N LEU A 271 -6.87 14.80 -2.44
CA LEU A 271 -7.21 14.71 -3.87
C LEU A 271 -7.29 16.09 -4.56
N CYS A 272 -7.06 17.18 -3.83
CA CYS A 272 -7.10 18.52 -4.41
C CYS A 272 -6.04 18.67 -5.51
N GLY A 273 -6.45 19.03 -6.72
CA GLY A 273 -5.57 19.18 -7.88
C GLY A 273 -5.25 17.88 -8.63
N TYR A 274 -5.80 16.74 -8.22
CA TYR A 274 -5.71 15.46 -8.94
C TYR A 274 -6.98 15.19 -9.75
N PRO A 275 -6.90 14.38 -10.83
CA PRO A 275 -8.09 14.00 -11.58
C PRO A 275 -8.98 13.09 -10.74
N GLU A 276 -10.30 13.19 -10.94
CA GLU A 276 -11.27 12.28 -10.30
C GLU A 276 -11.08 10.83 -10.76
N PHE A 277 -10.70 10.64 -12.02
CA PHE A 277 -10.51 9.32 -12.63
C PHE A 277 -9.13 9.19 -13.28
N VAL A 278 -8.52 8.02 -13.12
CA VAL A 278 -7.28 7.61 -13.77
C VAL A 278 -7.57 6.41 -14.65
N THR A 279 -7.03 6.38 -15.87
CA THR A 279 -7.13 5.21 -16.76
C THR A 279 -5.73 4.75 -17.12
N PHE A 280 -5.36 3.53 -16.74
CA PHE A 280 -4.09 2.95 -17.14
C PHE A 280 -4.18 2.46 -18.58
N THR A 281 -3.18 2.82 -19.37
CA THR A 281 -3.11 2.45 -20.79
C THR A 281 -1.71 1.99 -21.12
N THR A 282 -1.62 1.05 -22.06
CA THR A 282 -0.36 0.58 -22.63
C THR A 282 -0.57 0.36 -24.12
N SER A 283 0.48 0.51 -24.93
CA SER A 283 0.45 0.13 -26.35
C SER A 283 0.75 -1.35 -26.57
N ASP A 284 1.25 -2.05 -25.55
CA ASP A 284 1.64 -3.45 -25.61
C ASP A 284 1.21 -4.14 -24.31
N LEU A 285 0.02 -4.76 -24.32
CA LEU A 285 -0.53 -5.40 -23.12
C LEU A 285 0.22 -6.68 -22.74
N GLU A 286 0.85 -7.35 -23.72
CA GLU A 286 1.55 -8.62 -23.49
C GLU A 286 2.90 -8.40 -22.80
N ASN A 287 3.66 -7.41 -23.25
CA ASN A 287 5.00 -7.14 -22.70
C ASN A 287 5.02 -6.01 -21.66
N LEU A 288 4.06 -5.08 -21.71
CA LEU A 288 3.96 -3.93 -20.82
C LEU A 288 2.59 -3.87 -20.13
N PRO A 289 2.22 -4.90 -19.34
CA PRO A 289 0.92 -4.95 -18.71
C PRO A 289 0.73 -3.79 -17.72
N VAL A 290 -0.51 -3.31 -17.66
CA VAL A 290 -0.91 -2.25 -16.73
C VAL A 290 -1.02 -2.79 -15.29
N PRO A 291 -1.04 -1.90 -14.28
CA PRO A 291 -1.24 -2.32 -12.89
C PRO A 291 -2.46 -3.23 -12.70
N SER A 292 -2.29 -4.30 -11.91
CA SER A 292 -3.31 -5.31 -11.71
C SER A 292 -4.53 -4.76 -10.96
N PRO A 293 -5.76 -4.94 -11.47
CA PRO A 293 -6.98 -4.57 -10.75
C PRO A 293 -7.10 -5.29 -9.40
N THR A 294 -6.63 -6.54 -9.33
CA THR A 294 -6.62 -7.33 -8.10
C THR A 294 -5.74 -6.69 -7.04
N TYR A 295 -4.53 -6.26 -7.41
CA TYR A 295 -3.59 -5.68 -6.44
C TYR A 295 -4.10 -4.34 -5.91
N LEU A 296 -4.66 -3.52 -6.80
CA LEU A 296 -5.28 -2.24 -6.44
C LEU A 296 -6.50 -2.43 -5.54
N ALA A 297 -7.32 -3.45 -5.79
CA ALA A 297 -8.45 -3.76 -4.92
C ALA A 297 -8.02 -4.16 -3.51
N ILE A 298 -6.95 -4.95 -3.37
CA ILE A 298 -6.39 -5.36 -2.08
C ILE A 298 -5.81 -4.16 -1.34
N HIS A 299 -5.05 -3.30 -2.03
CA HIS A 299 -4.53 -2.05 -1.47
C HIS A 299 -5.66 -1.13 -1.02
N ALA A 300 -6.69 -0.93 -1.85
CA ALA A 300 -7.84 -0.09 -1.51
C ALA A 300 -8.62 -0.63 -0.30
N ALA A 301 -8.81 -1.94 -0.20
CA ALA A 301 -9.41 -2.57 0.98
C ALA A 301 -8.55 -2.32 2.24
N CYS A 302 -7.23 -2.51 2.13
CA CYS A 302 -6.29 -2.25 3.21
C CYS A 302 -6.37 -0.79 3.67
N ALA A 303 -6.38 0.15 2.71
CA ALA A 303 -6.43 1.57 3.00
C ALA A 303 -7.73 1.98 3.70
N LYS A 304 -8.88 1.50 3.20
CA LYS A 304 -10.18 1.73 3.84
C LYS A 304 -10.21 1.22 5.28
N VAL A 305 -9.77 -0.03 5.51
CA VAL A 305 -9.74 -0.63 6.84
C VAL A 305 -8.76 0.11 7.76
N ALA A 306 -7.56 0.44 7.28
CA ALA A 306 -6.54 1.12 8.07
C ALA A 306 -7.01 2.50 8.55
N GLN A 307 -7.62 3.28 7.64
CA GLN A 307 -8.09 4.62 7.94
C GLN A 307 -9.31 4.61 8.86
N LEU A 308 -10.31 3.77 8.55
CA LEU A 308 -11.55 3.71 9.33
C LEU A 308 -11.34 3.17 10.75
N SER A 309 -10.48 2.15 10.90
CA SER A 309 -10.15 1.58 12.22
C SER A 309 -9.32 2.52 13.10
N GLY A 310 -8.61 3.47 12.51
CA GLY A 310 -7.61 4.31 13.19
C GLY A 310 -6.21 3.69 13.24
N ALA A 311 -6.00 2.54 12.59
CA ALA A 311 -4.69 1.93 12.48
C ALA A 311 -3.68 2.86 11.78
N ALA A 312 -4.07 3.52 10.69
CA ALA A 312 -3.20 4.43 9.96
C ALA A 312 -2.70 5.60 10.84
N GLU A 313 -3.59 6.18 11.66
CA GLU A 313 -3.24 7.24 12.61
C GLU A 313 -2.31 6.73 13.72
N CYS A 314 -2.58 5.54 14.26
CA CYS A 314 -1.73 4.91 15.28
C CYS A 314 -0.31 4.64 14.77
N ILE A 315 -0.20 4.15 13.54
CA ILE A 315 1.07 3.83 12.89
C ILE A 315 1.86 5.12 12.64
N ASN A 316 1.21 6.16 12.11
CA ASN A 316 1.86 7.44 11.85
C ASN A 316 2.40 8.10 13.13
N LYS A 317 1.64 8.07 14.24
CA LYS A 317 2.10 8.59 15.54
C LYS A 317 3.33 7.85 16.04
N HIS A 318 3.31 6.52 15.97
CA HIS A 318 4.45 5.71 16.41
C HIS A 318 5.74 6.07 15.66
N TYR A 319 5.66 6.32 14.35
CA TYR A 319 6.83 6.75 13.57
C TYR A 319 7.28 8.17 13.90
N GLN A 320 6.35 9.10 14.11
CA GLN A 320 6.68 10.46 14.56
C GLN A 320 7.41 10.43 15.91
N ASP A 321 6.91 9.66 16.88
CA ASP A 321 7.53 9.52 18.19
C ASP A 321 8.95 8.91 18.09
N MET A 322 9.16 7.95 17.18
CA MET A 322 10.48 7.35 16.94
C MET A 322 11.46 8.33 16.27
N GLU A 323 11.00 9.11 15.28
CA GLU A 323 11.81 10.14 14.63
C GLU A 323 12.21 11.24 15.63
N GLU A 324 11.26 11.70 16.44
CA GLU A 324 11.51 12.66 17.51
C GLU A 324 12.54 12.11 18.51
N ALA A 325 12.35 10.88 19.01
CA ALA A 325 13.31 10.24 19.92
C ALA A 325 14.72 10.14 19.33
N MET A 326 14.87 9.75 18.06
CA MET A 326 16.18 9.72 17.39
C MET A 326 16.82 11.10 17.27
N THR A 327 16.04 12.16 17.01
CA THR A 327 16.57 13.53 16.93
C THR A 327 17.02 14.07 18.29
N PHE A 328 16.39 13.63 19.39
CA PHE A 328 16.83 13.99 20.73
C PHE A 328 18.15 13.29 21.12
N ASP A 329 18.35 12.03 20.75
CA ASP A 329 19.60 11.30 21.00
C ASP A 329 20.80 11.89 20.23
N LEU A 330 20.59 12.36 19.00
CA LEU A 330 21.63 13.01 18.18
C LEU A 330 22.06 14.38 18.74
N ASN A 331 21.16 15.09 19.42
CA ASN A 331 21.46 16.38 20.07
C ASN A 331 22.02 16.22 21.50
N GLY A 332 21.97 15.02 22.08
CA GLY A 332 22.51 14.71 23.41
C GLY A 332 24.02 14.43 23.44
N VAL A 333 24.66 14.21 22.28
CA VAL A 333 26.12 14.00 22.15
C VAL A 333 26.80 15.30 21.72
N SER A 334 26.68 16.35 22.52
CA SER A 334 27.59 17.51 22.45
C SER A 334 27.55 18.31 23.76
N ALA A 335 27.96 17.68 24.86
CA ALA A 335 28.36 18.40 26.06
C ALA A 335 29.34 17.57 26.88
N ASP A 336 30.49 17.21 26.31
CA ASP A 336 31.67 17.01 27.15
C ASP A 336 32.99 17.22 26.39
N THR A 337 33.39 18.48 26.28
CA THR A 337 34.81 18.87 26.31
C THR A 337 34.88 20.33 26.71
N SER A 338 35.07 20.61 27.99
CA SER A 338 35.98 21.64 28.51
C SER A 338 35.79 21.75 30.03
N GLU A 339 36.60 21.02 30.79
CA GLU A 339 37.13 21.59 32.02
C GLU A 339 38.65 21.49 32.02
N HIS A 340 39.25 22.64 32.27
CA HIS A 340 40.67 22.91 32.38
C HIS A 340 41.33 22.07 33.48
N TYR A 341 42.50 21.49 33.20
CA TYR A 341 43.80 21.93 33.74
C TYR A 341 44.97 21.24 33.02
#